data_AF-A0A6V7WZM4-F1
#
_entry.id   AF-A0A6V7WZM4-F1
#
_cell.length_a   1.000
_cell.length_b   1.000
_cell.length_c   1.000
_cell.angle_alpha   90.00
_cell.angle_beta   90.00
_cell.angle_gamma   90.00
#
_symmetry.space_group_name_H-M   'P 1'
#
loop_
_entity.id
_entity.type
_entity.pdbx_description
1 polymer ?
#
loop_
_entity_poly.entity_id
_entity_poly.type
_entity_poly.pdbx_seq_one_letter_code
_entity_poly.pdbx_strand_id
1 'polypeptide(L)'
;MLVDSLSFVKLFLHEEHYLNFAWNHLVTNRFCIDVDDRFKEKKLDILFKILTEGANKFPAITYQHLNSKLYNLIIKHIETSQDVAKMVNEIEFDTMYGPLISSESAKNIEIKEKEKGKKETKFQLVNKHNPKIEFSICIKEGENINLGGFGTPFNIVPAVVALIKRID
;
A
#
# COMPACT_ATOMS: atom_id res chain seq x y z
N MET A 1 29.05 -11.17 12.07
CA MET A 1 28.33 -12.17 12.89
C MET A 1 26.88 -12.14 12.39
N LEU A 2 26.48 -13.20 11.71
CA LEU A 2 25.23 -13.33 10.96
C LEU A 2 24.01 -13.23 11.89
N VAL A 3 23.07 -12.36 11.54
CA VAL A 3 21.63 -12.56 11.80
C VAL A 3 20.91 -12.36 10.46
N ASP A 4 21.21 -13.24 9.51
CA ASP A 4 20.38 -13.48 8.32
C ASP A 4 19.15 -14.32 8.69
N SER A 5 18.38 -13.86 9.67
CA SER A 5 17.07 -14.45 9.99
C SER A 5 15.98 -13.44 9.66
N LEU A 6 15.39 -13.60 8.47
CA LEU A 6 14.05 -13.19 8.07
C LEU A 6 13.18 -12.70 9.25
N SER A 7 13.20 -11.41 9.56
CA SER A 7 12.13 -10.82 10.35
C SER A 7 11.04 -10.43 9.37
N PHE A 8 10.12 -11.36 9.12
CA PHE A 8 8.82 -11.05 8.53
C PHE A 8 7.84 -11.10 9.69
N VAL A 9 7.23 -9.96 10.02
CA VAL A 9 6.18 -9.92 11.04
C VAL A 9 4.85 -9.71 10.33
N LYS A 10 3.95 -10.69 10.46
CA LYS A 10 2.54 -10.53 10.10
C LYS A 10 1.73 -10.31 11.37
N LEU A 11 1.01 -9.20 11.44
CA LEU A 11 0.04 -8.95 12.51
C LEU A 11 -1.37 -8.97 11.95
N PHE A 12 -2.23 -9.74 12.62
CA PHE A 12 -3.67 -9.69 12.45
C PHE A 12 -4.23 -8.72 13.48
N LEU A 13 -4.71 -7.58 13.01
CA LEU A 13 -5.10 -6.48 13.87
C LEU A 13 -6.59 -6.53 14.16
N HIS A 14 -6.92 -7.09 15.32
CA HIS A 14 -8.25 -6.95 15.92
C HIS A 14 -8.30 -5.83 16.97
N GLU A 15 -7.15 -5.36 17.44
CA GLU A 15 -7.06 -4.35 18.50
C GLU A 15 -5.91 -3.35 18.26
N GLU A 16 -6.13 -2.11 18.70
CA GLU A 16 -5.21 -0.98 18.54
C GLU A 16 -3.87 -1.17 19.26
N HIS A 17 -3.88 -1.87 20.38
CA HIS A 17 -2.68 -2.02 21.21
C HIS A 17 -1.57 -2.81 20.48
N TYR A 18 -1.91 -3.72 19.55
CA TYR A 18 -0.94 -4.42 18.72
C TYR A 18 -0.26 -3.49 17.70
N LEU A 19 -1.00 -2.56 17.11
CA LEU A 19 -0.41 -1.52 16.23
C LEU A 19 0.53 -0.61 17.01
N ASN A 20 0.12 -0.18 18.19
CA ASN A 20 0.95 0.65 19.05
C ASN A 20 2.20 -0.10 19.51
N PHE A 21 2.07 -1.39 19.86
CA PHE A 21 3.22 -2.22 20.19
C PHE A 21 4.18 -2.33 19.00
N ALA A 22 3.66 -2.65 17.81
CA ALA A 22 4.45 -2.75 16.60
C ALA A 22 5.20 -1.45 16.30
N TRP A 23 4.48 -0.33 16.32
CA TRP A 23 5.04 0.98 16.09
C TRP A 23 6.16 1.33 17.07
N ASN A 24 5.99 1.04 18.36
CA ASN A 24 6.93 1.48 19.39
C ASN A 24 8.11 0.52 19.60
N HIS A 25 7.93 -0.78 19.33
CA HIS A 25 8.87 -1.81 19.76
C HIS A 25 9.41 -2.71 18.65
N LEU A 26 8.82 -2.71 17.44
CA LEU A 26 9.31 -3.55 16.35
C LEU A 26 10.25 -2.78 15.42
N VAL A 27 11.29 -3.49 14.99
CA VAL A 27 12.18 -3.13 13.88
C VAL A 27 12.28 -4.35 13.00
N THR A 28 11.89 -4.24 11.74
CA THR A 28 11.82 -5.39 10.83
C THR A 28 11.98 -4.95 9.38
N ASN A 29 12.63 -5.78 8.56
CA ASN A 29 12.86 -5.47 7.15
C ASN A 29 11.55 -5.41 6.35
N ARG A 30 10.56 -6.25 6.72
CA ARG A 30 9.23 -6.25 6.13
C ARG A 30 8.17 -6.39 7.23
N PHE A 31 7.16 -5.53 7.16
CA PHE A 31 6.04 -5.54 8.09
C PHE A 31 4.73 -5.75 7.32
N CYS A 32 4.06 -6.88 7.58
CA CYS A 32 2.79 -7.23 6.96
C CYS A 32 1.66 -6.95 7.94
N ILE A 33 0.69 -6.16 7.48
CA ILE A 33 -0.44 -5.72 8.27
C ILE A 33 -1.72 -6.24 7.62
N ASP A 34 -2.41 -7.11 8.35
CA ASP A 34 -3.72 -7.62 7.99
C ASP A 34 -4.75 -7.00 8.94
N VAL A 35 -5.63 -6.16 8.39
CA VAL A 35 -6.60 -5.38 9.17
C VAL A 35 -7.98 -6.00 9.02
N ASP A 36 -8.62 -6.30 10.13
CA ASP A 36 -10.03 -6.72 10.16
C ASP A 36 -10.93 -5.61 9.59
N ASP A 37 -11.90 -5.98 8.74
CA ASP A 37 -12.84 -5.07 8.05
C ASP A 37 -13.47 -4.03 8.99
N ARG A 38 -13.76 -4.42 10.23
CA ARG A 38 -14.39 -3.56 11.24
C ARG A 38 -13.51 -2.40 11.71
N PHE A 39 -12.21 -2.46 11.43
CA PHE A 39 -11.20 -1.55 11.94
C PHE A 39 -10.47 -0.73 10.86
N LYS A 40 -10.66 -1.08 9.58
CA LYS A 40 -9.97 -0.43 8.45
C LYS A 40 -10.14 1.08 8.42
N GLU A 41 -11.35 1.59 8.65
CA GLU A 41 -11.59 3.04 8.60
C GLU A 41 -11.16 3.75 9.88
N LYS A 42 -11.36 3.14 11.06
CA LYS A 42 -11.05 3.75 12.35
C LYS A 42 -9.56 3.89 12.63
N LYS A 43 -8.72 3.18 11.88
CA LYS A 43 -7.27 3.13 12.08
C LYS A 43 -6.48 3.72 10.93
N LEU A 44 -7.15 4.30 9.95
CA LEU A 44 -6.54 4.82 8.73
C LEU A 44 -5.46 5.87 9.01
N ASP A 45 -5.62 6.72 10.03
CA ASP A 45 -4.59 7.68 10.44
C ASP A 45 -3.31 7.00 10.96
N ILE A 46 -3.43 5.92 11.73
CA ILE A 46 -2.28 5.18 12.27
C ILE A 46 -1.59 4.41 11.14
N LEU A 47 -2.36 3.75 10.26
CA LEU A 47 -1.81 3.02 9.11
C LEU A 47 -1.07 4.00 8.18
N PHE A 48 -1.64 5.18 7.95
CA PHE A 48 -1.00 6.23 7.16
C PHE A 48 0.27 6.77 7.83
N LYS A 49 0.23 7.02 9.14
CA LYS A 49 1.41 7.46 9.91
C LYS A 49 2.56 6.45 9.82
N ILE A 50 2.27 5.17 9.93
CA ILE A 50 3.27 4.11 9.79
C ILE A 50 3.97 4.19 8.43
N LEU A 51 3.24 4.55 7.36
CA LEU A 51 3.80 4.65 6.02
C LEU A 51 4.65 5.89 5.80
N THR A 52 4.24 7.03 6.38
CA THR A 52 4.90 8.32 6.15
C THR A 52 6.08 8.56 7.10
N GLU A 53 6.13 7.88 8.23
CA GLU A 53 7.15 8.08 9.27
C GLU A 53 7.96 6.81 9.58
N GLY A 54 7.57 5.64 9.09
CA GLY A 54 8.11 4.35 9.51
C GLY A 54 9.37 3.89 8.79
N ALA A 55 9.96 4.66 7.85
CA ALA A 55 11.03 4.17 6.98
C ALA A 55 12.26 3.64 7.72
N ASN A 56 12.55 4.21 8.89
CA ASN A 56 13.67 3.78 9.74
C ASN A 56 13.40 2.46 10.48
N LYS A 57 12.14 2.04 10.61
CA LYS A 57 11.74 0.81 11.30
C LYS A 57 11.31 -0.29 10.34
N PHE A 58 10.66 0.10 9.24
CA PHE A 58 10.01 -0.77 8.28
C PHE A 58 10.39 -0.31 6.87
N PRO A 59 11.49 -0.78 6.29
CA PRO A 59 11.87 -0.44 4.91
C PRO A 59 10.80 -0.86 3.88
N ALA A 60 10.09 -1.95 4.17
CA ALA A 60 8.99 -2.45 3.36
C ALA A 60 7.74 -2.74 4.21
N ILE A 61 6.56 -2.38 3.70
CA ILE A 61 5.27 -2.65 4.32
C ILE A 61 4.31 -3.28 3.32
N THR A 62 3.61 -4.33 3.74
CA THR A 62 2.52 -4.94 2.97
C THR A 62 1.21 -4.79 3.75
N TYR A 63 0.19 -4.23 3.12
CA TYR A 63 -1.17 -4.20 3.65
C TYR A 63 -2.06 -5.20 2.93
N GLN A 64 -2.80 -6.00 3.68
CA GLN A 64 -3.75 -6.95 3.13
C GLN A 64 -5.19 -6.43 3.21
N HIS A 65 -5.96 -6.66 2.13
CA HIS A 65 -7.39 -6.44 2.07
C HIS A 65 -7.86 -4.98 2.30
N LEU A 66 -7.02 -3.96 2.13
CA LEU A 66 -7.43 -2.58 2.40
C LEU A 66 -8.36 -1.99 1.33
N ASN A 67 -9.14 -0.97 1.73
CA ASN A 67 -9.86 -0.14 0.76
C ASN A 67 -8.90 0.86 0.08
N SER A 68 -9.34 1.44 -1.03
CA SER A 68 -8.51 2.40 -1.79
C SER A 68 -8.25 3.74 -1.10
N LYS A 69 -8.83 4.03 0.07
CA LYS A 69 -8.64 5.32 0.75
C LYS A 69 -7.18 5.52 1.19
N LEU A 70 -6.55 4.50 1.78
CA LEU A 70 -5.16 4.61 2.23
C LEU A 70 -4.19 4.80 1.05
N TYR A 71 -4.41 4.08 -0.04
CA TYR A 71 -3.67 4.27 -1.28
C TYR A 71 -3.81 5.71 -1.80
N ASN A 72 -5.02 6.23 -1.91
CA ASN A 72 -5.27 7.58 -2.39
C ASN A 72 -4.59 8.65 -1.52
N LEU A 73 -4.58 8.44 -0.19
CA LEU A 73 -3.85 9.32 0.73
C LEU A 73 -2.34 9.29 0.50
N ILE A 74 -1.78 8.11 0.25
CA ILE A 74 -0.36 7.95 -0.09
C ILE A 74 -0.02 8.66 -1.39
N ILE A 75 -0.81 8.47 -2.44
CA ILE A 75 -0.58 9.15 -3.73
C ILE A 75 -0.54 10.66 -3.53
N LYS A 76 -1.55 11.21 -2.85
CA LYS A 76 -1.60 12.63 -2.53
C LYS A 76 -0.40 13.10 -1.69
N HIS A 77 0.03 12.30 -0.71
CA HIS A 77 1.20 12.61 0.12
C HIS A 77 2.50 12.63 -0.70
N ILE A 78 2.71 11.65 -1.57
CA ILE A 78 3.87 11.59 -2.46
C ILE A 78 3.95 12.85 -3.32
N GLU A 79 2.82 13.36 -3.80
CA GLU A 79 2.81 14.54 -4.66
C GLU A 79 3.05 15.86 -3.91
N THR A 80 2.50 15.98 -2.69
CA THR A 80 2.33 17.28 -2.01
C THR A 80 3.15 17.46 -0.74
N SER A 81 3.73 16.40 -0.18
CA SER A 81 4.51 16.48 1.06
C SER A 81 5.90 17.08 0.81
N GLN A 82 6.41 17.87 1.75
CA GLN A 82 7.80 18.34 1.75
C GLN A 82 8.76 17.30 2.33
N ASP A 83 8.22 16.38 3.15
CA ASP A 83 8.96 15.46 4.02
C ASP A 83 8.90 14.01 3.53
N VAL A 84 8.75 13.80 2.22
CA VAL A 84 8.58 12.47 1.62
C VAL A 84 9.80 11.54 1.81
N ALA A 85 10.94 12.08 2.24
CA ALA A 85 12.15 11.30 2.51
C ALA A 85 12.01 10.31 3.69
N LYS A 86 11.05 10.54 4.60
CA LYS A 86 10.76 9.69 5.78
C LYS A 86 9.77 8.56 5.50
N MET A 87 9.17 8.60 4.31
CA MET A 87 8.19 7.62 3.86
C MET A 87 8.86 6.27 3.60
N VAL A 88 8.17 5.15 3.91
CA VAL A 88 8.77 3.84 3.64
C VAL A 88 8.99 3.61 2.16
N ASN A 89 10.07 2.91 1.86
CA ASN A 89 10.60 2.82 0.50
C ASN A 89 9.82 1.85 -0.39
N GLU A 90 9.23 0.81 0.19
CA GLU A 90 8.46 -0.19 -0.54
C GLU A 90 7.11 -0.44 0.15
N ILE A 91 6.02 -0.16 -0.56
CA ILE A 91 4.65 -0.31 -0.04
C ILE A 91 3.88 -1.20 -1.00
N GLU A 92 3.38 -2.31 -0.48
CA GLU A 92 2.56 -3.24 -1.21
C GLU A 92 1.15 -3.25 -0.63
N PHE A 93 0.15 -3.11 -1.48
CA PHE A 93 -1.24 -3.36 -1.16
C PHE A 93 -1.63 -4.67 -1.81
N ASP A 94 -1.66 -5.71 -1.00
CA ASP A 94 -2.06 -7.05 -1.40
C ASP A 94 -3.59 -7.15 -1.27
N THR A 95 -4.28 -7.10 -2.41
CA THR A 95 -5.74 -7.09 -2.52
C THR A 95 -6.38 -5.78 -2.01
N MET A 96 -6.64 -4.86 -2.93
CA MET A 96 -7.34 -3.61 -2.70
C MET A 96 -8.66 -3.57 -3.46
N TYR A 97 -9.64 -2.90 -2.87
CA TYR A 97 -10.98 -2.70 -3.45
C TYR A 97 -11.30 -1.22 -3.62
N GLY A 98 -12.03 -0.91 -4.70
CA GLY A 98 -12.54 0.42 -5.00
C GLY A 98 -11.71 1.18 -6.05
N PRO A 99 -12.16 2.39 -6.43
CA PRO A 99 -11.49 3.17 -7.46
C PRO A 99 -10.12 3.65 -6.98
N LEU A 100 -9.12 3.47 -7.82
CA LEU A 100 -7.80 4.07 -7.64
C LEU A 100 -7.80 5.43 -8.32
N ILE A 101 -7.44 6.46 -7.58
CA ILE A 101 -7.30 7.79 -8.17
C ILE A 101 -6.01 7.80 -8.98
N SER A 102 -6.12 8.09 -10.28
CA SER A 102 -4.97 8.45 -11.09
C SER A 102 -4.50 9.84 -10.70
N SER A 103 -3.22 9.98 -10.41
CA SER A 103 -2.60 11.29 -10.24
C SER A 103 -2.43 11.97 -11.60
N GLU A 104 -2.80 13.24 -11.70
CA GLU A 104 -2.56 14.06 -12.91
C GLU A 104 -1.08 14.31 -13.17
N SER A 105 -0.24 14.18 -12.14
CA SER A 105 1.21 14.33 -12.24
C SER A 105 1.92 13.03 -12.65
N ALA A 106 1.17 11.94 -12.88
CA ALA A 106 1.72 10.68 -13.33
C ALA A 106 2.43 10.81 -14.68
N LYS A 107 3.66 10.32 -14.72
CA LYS A 107 4.51 10.27 -15.91
C LYS A 107 4.80 8.84 -16.32
N ASN A 108 5.26 8.65 -17.55
CA ASN A 108 5.76 7.37 -18.07
C ASN A 108 4.77 6.22 -17.85
N ILE A 109 3.50 6.47 -18.20
CA ILE A 109 2.42 5.49 -18.06
C ILE A 109 2.62 4.39 -19.10
N GLU A 110 2.89 3.17 -18.62
CA GLU A 110 2.98 1.96 -19.42
C GLU A 110 1.81 1.04 -19.07
N ILE A 111 1.03 0.65 -20.07
CA ILE A 111 -0.07 -0.31 -19.91
C ILE A 111 0.33 -1.59 -20.63
N LYS A 112 0.34 -2.71 -19.90
CA LYS A 112 0.61 -4.04 -20.42
C LYS A 112 -0.59 -4.94 -20.17
N GLU A 113 -1.17 -5.46 -21.25
CA GLU A 113 -2.08 -6.59 -21.17
C GLU A 113 -1.27 -7.87 -21.05
N LYS A 114 -1.59 -8.69 -20.05
CA LYS A 114 -0.99 -10.00 -19.81
C LYS A 114 -1.94 -11.10 -20.25
N GLU A 115 -1.38 -12.29 -20.41
CA GLU A 115 -2.14 -13.51 -20.66
C GLU A 115 -3.29 -13.66 -19.63
N LYS A 116 -4.45 -14.16 -20.11
CA LYS A 116 -5.70 -14.28 -19.35
C LYS A 116 -6.42 -12.96 -19.03
N GLY A 117 -6.16 -11.89 -19.79
CA GLY A 117 -6.89 -10.63 -19.66
C GLY A 117 -6.52 -9.80 -18.43
N LYS A 118 -5.39 -10.10 -17.78
CA LYS A 118 -4.89 -9.32 -16.63
C LYS A 118 -4.20 -8.06 -17.14
N LYS A 119 -4.52 -6.91 -16.57
CA LYS A 119 -3.90 -5.63 -16.94
C LYS A 119 -2.90 -5.20 -15.89
N GLU A 120 -1.72 -4.80 -16.33
CA GLU A 120 -0.70 -4.16 -15.49
C GLU A 120 -0.50 -2.73 -15.97
N THR A 121 -0.67 -1.76 -15.08
CA THR A 121 -0.40 -0.34 -15.34
C THR A 121 0.76 0.10 -14.49
N LYS A 122 1.82 0.60 -15.11
CA LYS A 122 2.97 1.20 -14.42
C LYS A 122 3.03 2.68 -14.72
N PHE A 123 3.41 3.47 -13.74
CA PHE A 123 3.67 4.90 -13.91
C PHE A 123 4.63 5.39 -12.85
N GLN A 124 5.13 6.61 -13.03
CA GLN A 124 5.99 7.27 -12.06
C GLN A 124 5.31 8.51 -11.50
N LEU A 125 5.51 8.74 -10.21
CA LEU A 125 5.16 9.99 -9.54
C LEU A 125 6.41 10.71 -9.12
N VAL A 126 6.42 12.02 -9.36
CA VAL A 126 7.51 12.92 -8.94
C VAL A 126 6.94 13.85 -7.89
N ASN A 127 7.64 13.97 -6.76
CA ASN A 127 7.21 14.90 -5.72
C ASN A 127 7.35 16.35 -6.21
N LYS A 128 6.30 17.17 -6.02
CA LYS A 128 6.28 18.55 -6.52
C LYS A 128 7.31 19.46 -5.84
N HIS A 129 7.62 19.19 -4.57
CA HIS A 129 8.53 19.99 -3.76
C HIS A 129 9.98 19.50 -3.83
N ASN A 130 10.20 18.24 -4.16
CA ASN A 130 11.52 17.63 -4.32
C ASN A 130 11.55 16.70 -5.55
N PRO A 131 11.79 17.26 -6.76
CA PRO A 131 11.79 16.49 -8.00
C PRO A 131 12.85 15.40 -8.11
N LYS A 132 13.83 15.36 -7.18
CA LYS A 132 14.83 14.29 -7.11
C LYS A 132 14.29 13.01 -6.49
N ILE A 133 13.15 13.07 -5.80
CA ILE A 133 12.50 11.90 -5.23
C ILE A 133 11.39 11.46 -6.16
N GLU A 134 11.53 10.25 -6.69
CA GLU A 134 10.58 9.64 -7.60
C GLU A 134 10.05 8.33 -7.03
N PHE A 135 8.84 7.98 -7.40
CA PHE A 135 8.19 6.73 -7.02
C PHE A 135 7.72 6.00 -8.26
N SER A 136 8.09 4.72 -8.37
CA SER A 136 7.49 3.79 -9.32
C SER A 136 6.23 3.19 -8.71
N ILE A 137 5.14 3.24 -9.46
CA ILE A 137 3.87 2.64 -9.07
C ILE A 137 3.49 1.58 -10.11
N CYS A 138 3.16 0.39 -9.63
CA CYS A 138 2.72 -0.74 -10.44
C CYS A 138 1.39 -1.24 -9.90
N ILE A 139 0.34 -1.13 -10.71
CA ILE A 139 -1.01 -1.60 -10.42
C ILE A 139 -1.26 -2.85 -11.26
N LYS A 140 -1.67 -3.93 -10.62
CA LYS A 140 -2.08 -5.18 -11.27
C LYS A 140 -3.56 -5.42 -11.00
N GLU A 141 -4.35 -5.40 -12.05
CA GLU A 141 -5.75 -5.80 -12.00
C GLU A 141 -5.82 -7.33 -11.90
N GLY A 142 -6.36 -7.79 -10.78
CA GLY A 142 -6.58 -9.19 -10.46
C GLY A 142 -7.89 -9.71 -11.05
N GLU A 143 -8.14 -10.99 -10.81
CA GLU A 143 -9.40 -11.62 -11.19
C GLU A 143 -10.54 -11.03 -10.35
N ASN A 144 -11.70 -10.88 -10.99
CA ASN A 144 -12.96 -10.53 -10.38
C ASN A 144 -13.26 -11.46 -9.19
N ILE A 145 -13.20 -10.95 -7.96
CA ILE A 145 -13.55 -11.74 -6.78
C ILE A 145 -15.04 -11.60 -6.49
N ASN A 146 -15.67 -12.75 -6.26
CA ASN A 146 -17.08 -12.82 -5.90
C ASN A 146 -17.20 -12.63 -4.38
N LEU A 147 -17.64 -11.46 -3.93
CA LEU A 147 -17.84 -11.16 -2.51
C LEU A 147 -19.16 -11.73 -1.95
N GLY A 148 -19.62 -12.87 -2.50
CA GLY A 148 -20.95 -13.42 -2.26
C GLY A 148 -21.22 -13.80 -0.81
N GLY A 149 -22.11 -13.05 -0.16
CA GLY A 149 -22.95 -13.49 0.96
C GLY A 149 -24.40 -13.65 0.50
N PHE A 150 -25.10 -14.66 1.00
CA PHE A 150 -26.47 -15.06 0.64
C PHE A 150 -27.43 -13.88 0.41
N GLY A 151 -27.92 -13.71 -0.83
CA GLY A 151 -29.16 -12.99 -1.13
C GLY A 151 -29.07 -11.52 -1.62
N THR A 152 -27.89 -10.98 -1.91
CA THR A 152 -27.76 -9.62 -2.49
C THR A 152 -27.21 -9.66 -3.92
N PRO A 153 -27.63 -8.73 -4.82
CA PRO A 153 -27.11 -8.69 -6.19
C PRO A 153 -25.59 -8.53 -6.19
N PHE A 154 -24.94 -9.35 -7.02
CA PHE A 154 -23.50 -9.55 -7.07
C PHE A 154 -22.74 -8.25 -7.38
N ASN A 155 -22.02 -7.70 -6.40
CA ASN A 155 -20.98 -6.70 -6.65
C ASN A 155 -19.66 -7.44 -6.88
N ILE A 156 -19.36 -7.72 -8.15
CA ILE A 156 -18.03 -8.15 -8.56
C ILE A 156 -17.11 -6.94 -8.46
N VAL A 157 -16.10 -6.99 -7.59
CA VAL A 157 -15.08 -5.94 -7.50
C VAL A 157 -13.75 -6.55 -7.89
N PRO A 158 -13.01 -5.99 -8.86
CA PRO A 158 -11.68 -6.48 -9.20
C PRO A 158 -10.77 -6.32 -7.98
N ALA A 159 -10.08 -7.39 -7.60
CA ALA A 159 -8.95 -7.29 -6.68
C ALA A 159 -7.85 -6.49 -7.37
N VAL A 160 -7.26 -5.51 -6.71
CA VAL A 160 -6.12 -4.80 -7.28
C VAL A 160 -4.92 -4.94 -6.36
N VAL A 161 -3.76 -5.27 -6.93
CA VAL A 161 -2.48 -5.22 -6.22
C VAL A 161 -1.76 -3.95 -6.64
N ALA A 162 -1.32 -3.14 -5.68
CA ALA A 162 -0.54 -1.94 -5.94
C ALA A 162 0.81 -2.02 -5.24
N LEU A 163 1.89 -1.82 -5.99
CA LEU A 163 3.25 -1.69 -5.46
C LEU A 163 3.73 -0.27 -5.70
N ILE A 164 4.18 0.40 -4.64
CA ILE A 164 4.79 1.72 -4.67
C ILE A 164 6.23 1.56 -4.18
N LYS A 165 7.19 2.01 -4.99
CA LYS A 165 8.61 1.90 -4.67
C LYS A 165 9.33 3.22 -4.94
N ARG A 166 10.05 3.73 -3.95
CA ARG A 166 10.94 4.87 -4.11
C ARG A 166 12.12 4.52 -5.02
N ILE A 167 12.49 5.44 -5.89
CA ILE A 167 13.64 5.37 -6.79
C ILE A 167 14.70 6.34 -6.24
N ASP A 168 15.88 5.80 -5.93
CA ASP A 168 17.05 6.57 -5.46
C ASP A 168 18.11 6.65 -6.57
#